data_AF-A0A1R3HHV0-F1
#
_entry.id   AF-A0A1R3HHV0-F1
#
_cell.length_a   1.000
_cell.length_b   1.000
_cell.length_c   1.000
_cell.angle_alpha   90.00
_cell.angle_beta   90.00
_cell.angle_gamma   90.00
#
_symmetry.space_group_name_H-M   'P 1'
#
loop_
_entity.id
_entity.type
_entity.pdbx_description
1 polymer ?
#
loop_
_entity_poly.entity_id
_entity_poly.type
_entity_poly.pdbx_seq_one_letter_code
_entity_poly.pdbx_strand_id
1 'polypeptide(L)'
;MKSRTMDSFFKKKDTQGTTSFNQEVTAEDNTPQELPPVPETCEETHPSKIPRVETDTIDLSKFEFDPASRIVLVKVRDTAPNYSQRGDAQHAYTRLRSFEFVFILHVIKEVIGISDHLCQALQHRSQDILNAMNLVSTTKVSIQELRDIGWDNLLKDVISFGGNFELDVPDMNANYVVGRSRNRKENVTVEHHY
;
A
#
# COMPACT_ATOMS: atom_id res chain seq x y z
N MET A 1 34.04 16.06 -10.77
CA MET A 1 34.09 15.81 -9.31
C MET A 1 33.26 14.55 -9.02
N LYS A 2 33.72 13.73 -8.08
CA LYS A 2 33.52 12.26 -7.97
C LYS A 2 32.07 11.75 -8.02
N SER A 3 31.84 10.74 -8.88
CA SER A 3 30.70 9.82 -8.81
C SER A 3 30.79 8.96 -7.55
N ARG A 4 29.68 8.80 -6.81
CA ARG A 4 29.58 7.89 -5.66
C ARG A 4 28.73 6.70 -6.06
N THR A 5 29.40 5.61 -6.40
CA THR A 5 28.86 4.28 -6.67
C THR A 5 28.32 3.67 -5.38
N MET A 6 27.13 3.08 -5.45
CA MET A 6 26.34 2.55 -4.33
C MET A 6 26.73 1.11 -3.94
N ASP A 7 28.01 0.74 -4.09
CA ASP A 7 28.51 -0.64 -3.89
C ASP A 7 29.11 -0.88 -2.49
N SER A 8 29.05 0.10 -1.59
CA SER A 8 29.71 -0.01 -0.28
C SER A 8 28.89 -0.77 0.77
N PHE A 9 27.66 -1.19 0.48
CA PHE A 9 26.80 -1.84 1.49
C PHE A 9 26.95 -3.37 1.56
N PHE A 10 27.62 -4.02 0.61
CA PHE A 10 27.69 -5.49 0.54
C PHE A 10 29.11 -6.06 0.52
N LYS A 11 30.02 -5.53 1.35
CA LYS A 11 31.36 -6.10 1.48
C LYS A 11 31.62 -6.74 2.85
N LYS A 12 31.27 -8.03 2.89
CA LYS A 12 32.06 -9.16 3.41
C LYS A 12 32.46 -9.13 4.90
N LYS A 13 31.89 -10.06 5.66
CA LYS A 13 32.55 -10.64 6.85
C LYS A 13 32.61 -12.15 6.67
N ASP A 14 33.60 -12.61 5.91
CA ASP A 14 34.12 -13.96 6.03
C ASP A 14 35.28 -13.91 7.03
N THR A 15 35.20 -14.63 8.14
CA THR A 15 36.39 -15.17 8.79
C THR A 15 36.06 -16.53 9.38
N GLN A 16 36.82 -17.48 8.86
CA GLN A 16 36.84 -18.92 9.04
C GLN A 16 37.33 -19.29 10.46
N GLY A 17 36.69 -20.29 11.06
CA GLY A 17 37.16 -20.99 12.26
C GLY A 17 36.91 -22.47 12.08
N THR A 18 37.89 -23.16 11.49
CA THR A 18 37.96 -24.61 11.29
C THR A 18 38.50 -25.28 12.55
N THR A 19 37.80 -26.27 13.10
CA THR A 19 38.42 -27.34 13.91
C THR A 19 37.77 -28.67 13.53
N SER A 20 38.55 -29.55 12.91
CA SER A 20 38.23 -30.97 12.69
C SER A 20 38.16 -31.73 14.01
N PHE A 21 37.28 -32.72 14.09
CA PHE A 21 37.59 -33.99 14.75
C PHE A 21 36.89 -35.12 13.99
N ASN A 22 37.70 -35.94 13.32
CA ASN A 22 37.27 -37.25 12.84
C ASN A 22 37.38 -38.23 14.01
N GLN A 23 36.36 -39.06 14.22
CA GLN A 23 36.56 -40.39 14.80
C GLN A 23 35.48 -41.33 14.28
N GLU A 24 35.91 -42.23 13.40
CA GLU A 24 35.26 -43.50 13.10
C GLU A 24 35.48 -44.45 14.29
N VAL A 25 34.49 -45.27 14.68
CA VAL A 25 34.66 -46.64 15.19
C VAL A 25 33.29 -47.33 15.41
N THR A 26 33.16 -48.45 14.70
CA THR A 26 32.44 -49.71 14.94
C THR A 26 30.91 -49.78 15.00
N ALA A 27 30.41 -50.68 14.14
CA ALA A 27 29.08 -51.23 14.09
C ALA A 27 28.72 -52.00 15.36
N GLU A 28 27.49 -51.81 15.85
CA GLU A 28 26.75 -52.86 16.51
C GLU A 28 25.33 -52.96 15.92
N ASP A 29 25.04 -54.20 15.54
CA ASP A 29 23.77 -54.84 15.25
C ASP A 29 22.67 -54.45 16.23
N ASN A 30 21.46 -54.12 15.73
CA ASN A 30 20.19 -54.39 16.41
C ASN A 30 18.98 -54.10 15.49
N THR A 31 18.34 -55.18 15.06
CA THR A 31 16.93 -55.39 14.66
C THR A 31 15.98 -54.18 14.62
N PRO A 32 15.20 -53.95 13.52
CA PRO A 32 14.23 -52.86 13.44
C PRO A 32 13.08 -53.02 14.45
N GLN A 33 12.91 -52.06 15.35
CA GLN A 33 11.68 -51.92 16.13
C GLN A 33 10.69 -51.02 15.37
N GLU A 34 9.55 -51.61 15.05
CA GLU A 34 8.37 -51.01 14.45
C GLU A 34 7.85 -49.85 15.34
N LEU A 35 7.89 -48.62 14.81
CA LEU A 35 7.23 -47.48 15.46
C LEU A 35 5.71 -47.63 15.32
N PRO A 36 4.92 -47.38 16.39
CA PRO A 36 3.46 -47.43 16.30
C PRO A 36 2.93 -46.34 15.35
N PRO A 37 1.81 -46.59 14.65
CA PRO A 37 1.25 -45.64 13.70
C PRO A 37 0.77 -44.38 14.43
N VAL A 38 1.17 -43.22 13.91
CA VAL A 38 0.64 -41.91 14.29
C VAL A 38 -0.84 -41.89 13.90
N PRO A 39 -1.80 -41.65 14.82
CA PRO A 39 -3.19 -41.52 14.43
C PRO A 39 -3.37 -40.24 13.60
N GLU A 40 -3.64 -40.41 12.31
CA GLU A 40 -4.38 -39.44 11.50
C GLU A 40 -5.76 -39.25 12.13
N THR A 41 -5.97 -38.10 12.78
CA THR A 41 -7.19 -37.28 12.73
C THR A 41 -7.13 -36.25 13.86
N CYS A 42 -6.55 -35.09 13.57
CA CYS A 42 -7.04 -33.86 14.19
C CYS A 42 -8.01 -33.24 13.19
N GLU A 43 -9.27 -33.68 13.25
CA GLU A 43 -10.41 -32.92 12.74
C GLU A 43 -10.50 -31.63 13.57
N GLU A 44 -9.64 -30.66 13.25
CA GLU A 44 -9.72 -29.32 13.82
C GLU A 44 -10.81 -28.57 13.06
N THR A 45 -12.05 -28.76 13.52
CA THR A 45 -13.19 -27.96 13.12
C THR A 45 -13.07 -26.59 13.79
N HIS A 46 -12.21 -25.72 13.27
CA HIS A 46 -12.19 -24.31 13.68
C HIS A 46 -13.19 -23.49 12.85
N PRO A 47 -14.22 -22.91 13.49
CA PRO A 47 -15.14 -22.02 12.81
C PRO A 47 -14.52 -20.62 12.78
N SER A 48 -13.59 -20.39 11.85
CA SER A 48 -13.11 -19.04 11.53
C SER A 48 -13.44 -18.67 10.09
N LYS A 49 -14.69 -18.93 9.69
CA LYS A 49 -15.32 -18.10 8.65
C LYS A 49 -15.70 -16.79 9.33
N ILE A 50 -14.75 -15.86 9.41
CA ILE A 50 -15.10 -14.44 9.55
C ILE A 50 -16.10 -14.18 8.42
N PRO A 51 -17.32 -13.69 8.72
CA PRO A 51 -18.28 -13.32 7.69
C PRO A 51 -17.60 -12.29 6.78
N ARG A 52 -17.28 -12.71 5.57
CA ARG A 52 -16.60 -11.89 4.58
C ARG A 52 -17.67 -11.04 3.93
N VAL A 53 -17.55 -9.73 4.07
CA VAL A 53 -18.26 -8.79 3.21
C VAL A 53 -17.75 -9.06 1.80
N GLU A 54 -18.63 -9.48 0.89
CA GLU A 54 -18.33 -9.45 -0.53
C GLU A 54 -17.94 -8.01 -0.86
N THR A 55 -16.67 -7.81 -1.17
CA THR A 55 -16.18 -6.53 -1.63
C THR A 55 -16.67 -6.39 -3.06
N ASP A 56 -17.90 -5.88 -3.20
CA ASP A 56 -18.17 -4.93 -4.29
C ASP A 56 -16.92 -4.07 -4.37
N THR A 57 -16.19 -4.14 -5.50
CA THR A 57 -14.98 -3.36 -5.79
C THR A 57 -15.10 -2.01 -5.11
N ILE A 58 -14.10 -1.58 -4.32
CA ILE A 58 -14.12 -0.27 -3.64
C ILE A 58 -14.36 0.77 -4.73
N ASP A 59 -15.62 1.15 -4.84
CA ASP A 59 -16.12 1.89 -5.96
C ASP A 59 -15.81 3.33 -5.63
N LEU A 60 -14.82 3.90 -6.32
CA LEU A 60 -14.54 5.32 -6.16
C LEU A 60 -15.78 6.14 -6.45
N SER A 61 -16.72 5.66 -7.27
CA SER A 61 -18.00 6.34 -7.50
C SER A 61 -18.90 6.36 -6.25
N LYS A 62 -18.74 5.41 -5.32
CA LYS A 62 -19.40 5.43 -4.00
C LYS A 62 -18.65 6.27 -2.97
N PHE A 63 -17.32 6.33 -3.04
CA PHE A 63 -16.51 7.25 -2.24
C PHE A 63 -16.41 8.66 -2.86
N GLU A 64 -17.01 8.84 -4.04
CA GLU A 64 -17.06 10.04 -4.87
C GLU A 64 -17.84 11.08 -4.12
N PHE A 65 -17.15 11.71 -3.18
CA PHE A 65 -17.63 12.90 -2.55
C PHE A 65 -19.02 12.66 -1.94
N ASP A 66 -19.15 11.58 -1.15
CA ASP A 66 -20.41 11.10 -0.56
C ASP A 66 -21.40 12.27 -0.44
N PRO A 67 -22.51 12.26 -1.21
CA PRO A 67 -23.42 13.39 -1.28
C PRO A 67 -23.82 13.85 0.12
N ALA A 68 -23.95 12.92 1.08
CA ALA A 68 -24.26 13.26 2.46
C ALA A 68 -23.16 14.11 3.12
N SER A 69 -21.89 13.76 2.98
CA SER A 69 -20.76 14.55 3.48
C SER A 69 -20.73 15.97 2.90
N ARG A 70 -20.97 16.13 1.59
CA ARG A 70 -21.11 17.47 0.97
C ARG A 70 -22.29 18.24 1.51
N ILE A 71 -23.45 17.60 1.56
CA ILE A 71 -24.71 18.20 2.02
C ILE A 71 -24.56 18.66 3.47
N VAL A 72 -23.94 17.85 4.33
CA VAL A 72 -23.71 18.19 5.73
C VAL A 72 -22.78 19.39 5.85
N LEU A 73 -21.64 19.42 5.13
CA LEU A 73 -20.71 20.56 5.19
C LEU A 73 -21.35 21.85 4.65
N VAL A 74 -22.09 21.78 3.55
CA VAL A 74 -22.85 22.91 3.01
C VAL A 74 -23.90 23.40 4.01
N LYS A 75 -24.66 22.47 4.62
CA LYS A 75 -25.67 22.81 5.62
C LYS A 75 -25.06 23.46 6.85
N VAL A 76 -23.94 22.94 7.38
CA VAL A 76 -23.26 23.53 8.54
C VAL A 76 -22.72 24.92 8.18
N ARG A 77 -22.12 25.09 7.00
CA ARG A 77 -21.68 26.40 6.50
C ARG A 77 -22.81 27.43 6.48
N ASP A 78 -24.00 27.04 6.06
CA ASP A 78 -25.11 27.99 5.85
C ASP A 78 -25.95 28.21 7.12
N THR A 79 -26.11 27.17 7.95
CA THR A 79 -27.06 27.18 9.07
C THR A 79 -26.43 27.22 10.46
N ALA A 80 -25.11 26.98 10.61
CA ALA A 80 -24.51 26.92 11.93
C ALA A 80 -24.63 28.26 12.68
N PRO A 81 -24.87 28.25 13.99
CA PRO A 81 -24.99 29.49 14.76
C PRO A 81 -23.64 30.16 15.03
N ASN A 82 -22.55 29.39 15.03
CA ASN A 82 -21.19 29.86 15.32
C ASN A 82 -20.40 30.12 14.04
N TYR A 83 -19.80 31.32 13.92
CA TYR A 83 -18.91 31.67 12.81
C TYR A 83 -17.72 30.71 12.67
N SER A 84 -17.15 30.21 13.77
CA SER A 84 -16.06 29.23 13.72
C SER A 84 -16.51 27.97 13.00
N GLN A 85 -17.67 27.42 13.35
CA GLN A 85 -18.20 26.20 12.74
C GLN A 85 -18.49 26.39 11.24
N ARG A 86 -18.99 27.57 10.83
CA ARG A 86 -19.17 27.88 9.41
C ARG A 86 -17.84 27.92 8.66
N GLY A 87 -16.83 28.54 9.27
CA GLY A 87 -15.47 28.60 8.73
C GLY A 87 -14.84 27.21 8.60
N ASP A 88 -14.96 26.38 9.64
CA ASP A 88 -14.46 25.01 9.65
C ASP A 88 -15.13 24.16 8.57
N ALA A 89 -16.46 24.26 8.44
CA ALA A 89 -17.22 23.55 7.41
C ALA A 89 -16.83 23.99 5.98
N GLN A 90 -16.64 25.29 5.76
CA GLN A 90 -16.17 25.81 4.47
C GLN A 90 -14.73 25.36 4.17
N HIS A 91 -13.85 25.36 5.17
CA HIS A 91 -12.47 24.90 5.00
C HIS A 91 -12.43 23.41 4.67
N ALA A 92 -13.16 22.59 5.42
CA ALA A 92 -13.29 21.16 5.15
C ALA A 92 -13.87 20.90 3.76
N TYR A 93 -14.92 21.60 3.36
CA TYR A 93 -15.51 21.49 2.02
C TYR A 93 -14.49 21.81 0.92
N THR A 94 -13.69 22.87 1.10
CA THR A 94 -12.64 23.26 0.16
C THR A 94 -11.52 22.22 0.11
N ARG A 95 -11.13 21.65 1.25
CA ARG A 95 -10.11 20.59 1.33
C ARG A 95 -10.57 19.29 0.68
N LEU A 96 -11.81 18.87 0.88
CA LEU A 96 -12.36 17.69 0.19
C LEU A 96 -12.43 17.90 -1.33
N ARG A 97 -12.54 19.16 -1.77
CA ARG A 97 -12.57 19.54 -3.19
C ARG A 97 -11.19 19.87 -3.75
N SER A 98 -10.10 19.68 -3.00
CA SER A 98 -8.77 19.94 -3.53
C SER A 98 -8.28 18.78 -4.40
N PHE A 99 -7.50 19.10 -5.43
CA PHE A 99 -6.81 18.10 -6.24
C PHE A 99 -5.96 17.15 -5.38
N GLU A 100 -5.24 17.70 -4.39
CA GLU A 100 -4.42 16.93 -3.44
C GLU A 100 -5.22 15.85 -2.72
N PHE A 101 -6.43 16.17 -2.23
CA PHE A 101 -7.25 15.19 -1.53
C PHE A 101 -7.72 14.07 -2.47
N VAL A 102 -8.18 14.43 -3.67
CA VAL A 102 -8.62 13.45 -4.68
C VAL A 102 -7.47 12.56 -5.14
N PHE A 103 -6.28 13.12 -5.33
CA PHE A 103 -5.08 12.38 -5.66
C PHE A 103 -4.76 11.34 -4.59
N ILE A 104 -4.72 11.75 -3.31
CA ILE A 104 -4.49 10.84 -2.17
C ILE A 104 -5.55 9.73 -2.13
N LEU A 105 -6.82 10.05 -2.38
CA LEU A 105 -7.89 9.05 -2.42
C LEU A 105 -7.66 8.00 -3.51
N HIS A 106 -7.27 8.39 -4.72
CA HIS A 106 -6.99 7.45 -5.80
C HIS A 106 -5.78 6.55 -5.47
N VAL A 107 -4.70 7.13 -4.93
CA VAL A 107 -3.53 6.36 -4.47
C VAL A 107 -3.94 5.33 -3.40
N ILE A 108 -4.71 5.76 -2.40
CA ILE A 108 -5.16 4.88 -1.32
C ILE A 108 -6.02 3.75 -1.89
N LYS A 109 -6.92 4.02 -2.84
CA LYS A 109 -7.70 2.94 -3.46
C LYS A 109 -6.81 1.91 -4.13
N GLU A 110 -5.88 2.32 -4.98
CA GLU A 110 -5.03 1.37 -5.71
C GLU A 110 -4.22 0.50 -4.75
N VAL A 111 -3.63 1.12 -3.72
CA VAL A 111 -2.88 0.41 -2.68
C VAL A 111 -3.77 -0.52 -1.86
N ILE A 112 -4.97 -0.07 -1.45
CA ILE A 112 -5.92 -0.93 -0.73
C ILE A 112 -6.34 -2.10 -1.61
N GLY A 113 -6.62 -1.88 -2.90
CA GLY A 113 -6.96 -2.92 -3.86
C GLY A 113 -5.86 -3.98 -3.96
N ILE A 114 -4.60 -3.58 -4.09
CA ILE A 114 -3.46 -4.50 -4.10
C ILE A 114 -3.35 -5.26 -2.76
N SER A 115 -3.51 -4.56 -1.63
CA SER A 115 -3.43 -5.18 -0.30
C SER A 115 -4.58 -6.14 -0.02
N ASP A 116 -5.77 -5.86 -0.55
CA ASP A 116 -6.93 -6.73 -0.45
C ASP A 116 -6.64 -8.03 -1.19
N HIS A 117 -6.20 -7.98 -2.46
CA HIS A 117 -5.81 -9.17 -3.22
C HIS A 117 -4.78 -10.03 -2.48
N LEU A 118 -3.77 -9.42 -1.85
CA LEU A 118 -2.82 -10.13 -1.00
C LEU A 118 -3.52 -10.80 0.19
N CYS A 119 -4.38 -10.07 0.90
CA CYS A 119 -5.15 -10.61 2.03
C CYS A 119 -6.05 -11.78 1.57
N GLN A 120 -6.69 -11.67 0.42
CA GLN A 120 -7.52 -12.74 -0.14
C GLN A 120 -6.69 -14.00 -0.41
N ALA A 121 -5.51 -13.83 -1.04
CA ALA A 121 -4.63 -14.93 -1.39
C ALA A 121 -4.03 -15.59 -0.14
N LEU A 122 -3.65 -14.81 0.88
CA LEU A 122 -3.12 -15.34 2.15
C LEU A 122 -4.18 -16.03 3.01
N GLN A 123 -5.44 -15.61 2.92
CA GLN A 123 -6.55 -16.27 3.62
C GLN A 123 -6.95 -17.61 2.99
N HIS A 124 -6.40 -17.96 1.83
CA HIS A 124 -6.65 -19.25 1.21
C HIS A 124 -6.05 -20.39 2.07
N ARG A 125 -6.87 -21.39 2.41
CA ARG A 125 -6.64 -22.40 3.47
C ARG A 125 -5.40 -23.29 3.27
N SER A 126 -4.66 -23.15 2.17
CA SER A 126 -3.60 -24.07 1.74
C SER A 126 -2.28 -23.36 1.35
N GLN A 127 -1.97 -22.21 1.95
CA GLN A 127 -0.73 -21.51 1.62
C GLN A 127 0.43 -22.04 2.47
N ASP A 128 1.39 -22.73 1.85
CA ASP A 128 2.68 -23.01 2.49
C ASP A 128 3.56 -21.74 2.54
N ILE A 129 4.66 -21.81 3.31
CA ILE A 129 5.53 -20.66 3.56
C ILE A 129 6.18 -20.11 2.28
N LEU A 130 6.54 -20.96 1.32
CA LEU A 130 7.17 -20.54 0.07
C LEU A 130 6.14 -19.81 -0.80
N ASN A 131 4.92 -20.34 -0.85
CA ASN A 131 3.80 -19.75 -1.55
C ASN A 131 3.37 -18.41 -0.93
N ALA A 132 3.40 -18.27 0.40
CA ALA A 132 3.14 -17.00 1.07
C ALA A 132 4.25 -15.96 0.78
N MET A 133 5.52 -16.38 0.78
CA MET A 133 6.64 -15.50 0.41
C MET A 133 6.52 -15.01 -1.04
N ASN A 134 6.11 -15.88 -1.97
CA ASN A 134 5.91 -15.50 -3.36
C ASN A 134 4.78 -14.47 -3.51
N LEU A 135 3.67 -14.62 -2.78
CA LEU A 135 2.59 -13.63 -2.76
C LEU A 135 3.10 -12.26 -2.30
N VAL A 136 3.83 -12.19 -1.18
CA VAL A 136 4.39 -10.92 -0.67
C VAL A 136 5.35 -10.30 -1.69
N SER A 137 6.21 -11.11 -2.32
CA SER A 137 7.11 -10.65 -3.37
C SER A 137 6.34 -10.09 -4.58
N THR A 138 5.28 -10.78 -5.00
CA THR A 138 4.42 -10.36 -6.11
C THR A 138 3.71 -9.05 -5.79
N THR A 139 3.13 -8.91 -4.59
CA THR A 139 2.50 -7.67 -4.13
C THR A 139 3.49 -6.50 -4.10
N LYS A 140 4.73 -6.74 -3.65
CA LYS A 140 5.79 -5.73 -3.70
C LYS A 140 6.06 -5.27 -5.13
N VAL A 141 6.09 -6.19 -6.09
CA VAL A 141 6.24 -5.86 -7.51
C VAL A 141 5.03 -5.06 -8.02
N SER A 142 3.81 -5.42 -7.67
CA SER A 142 2.61 -4.66 -8.07
C SER A 142 2.60 -3.22 -7.54
N ILE A 143 2.99 -3.00 -6.28
CA ILE A 143 3.14 -1.64 -5.72
C ILE A 143 4.25 -0.88 -6.47
N GLN A 144 5.30 -1.57 -6.86
CA GLN A 144 6.40 -0.99 -7.62
C GLN A 144 5.96 -0.60 -9.04
N GLU A 145 5.19 -1.45 -9.71
CA GLU A 145 4.62 -1.17 -11.03
C GLU A 145 3.64 0.00 -11.00
N LEU A 146 2.81 0.11 -9.96
CA LEU A 146 1.93 1.27 -9.75
C LEU A 146 2.73 2.58 -9.74
N ARG A 147 3.92 2.59 -9.14
CA ARG A 147 4.79 3.78 -9.07
C ARG A 147 5.51 4.07 -10.38
N ASP A 148 6.09 3.06 -11.01
CA ASP A 148 7.02 3.29 -12.12
C ASP A 148 6.33 3.35 -13.49
N ILE A 149 5.24 2.60 -13.68
CA ILE A 149 4.52 2.47 -14.96
C ILE A 149 3.05 2.90 -14.80
N GLY A 150 2.46 2.67 -13.62
CA GLY A 150 1.08 3.03 -13.31
C GLY A 150 0.85 4.52 -13.06
N TRP A 151 1.93 5.31 -12.89
CA TRP A 151 1.87 6.75 -12.61
C TRP A 151 1.04 7.51 -13.64
N ASP A 152 1.34 7.36 -14.93
CA ASP A 152 0.67 8.10 -16.00
C ASP A 152 -0.83 7.79 -16.05
N ASN A 153 -1.21 6.53 -15.80
CA ASN A 153 -2.61 6.10 -15.76
C ASN A 153 -3.33 6.67 -14.54
N LEU A 154 -2.71 6.59 -13.36
CA LEU A 154 -3.23 7.16 -12.12
C LEU A 154 -3.45 8.67 -12.26
N LEU A 155 -2.45 9.39 -12.78
CA LEU A 155 -2.52 10.84 -12.96
C LEU A 155 -3.61 11.21 -13.96
N LYS A 156 -3.73 10.47 -15.07
CA LYS A 156 -4.79 10.65 -16.06
C LYS A 156 -6.18 10.43 -15.45
N ASP A 157 -6.35 9.40 -14.64
CA ASP A 157 -7.63 9.11 -13.98
C ASP A 157 -8.01 10.22 -12.98
N VAL A 158 -7.05 10.71 -12.19
CA VAL A 158 -7.25 11.84 -11.26
C VAL A 158 -7.59 13.14 -12.01
N ILE A 159 -6.90 13.44 -13.11
CA ILE A 159 -7.19 14.64 -13.93
C ILE A 159 -8.57 14.53 -14.58
N SER A 160 -8.91 13.37 -15.13
CA SER A 160 -10.23 13.09 -15.71
C SER A 160 -11.35 13.26 -14.68
N PHE A 161 -11.14 12.69 -13.49
CA PHE A 161 -12.03 12.88 -12.35
C PHE A 161 -12.17 14.37 -12.01
N GLY A 162 -11.06 15.10 -11.90
CA GLY A 162 -11.07 16.54 -11.61
C GLY A 162 -11.87 17.36 -12.62
N GLY A 163 -11.77 17.03 -13.91
CA GLY A 163 -12.58 17.65 -14.97
C GLY A 163 -14.08 17.42 -14.79
N ASN A 164 -14.50 16.22 -14.38
CA ASN A 164 -15.91 15.90 -14.16
C ASN A 164 -16.53 16.61 -12.94
N PHE A 165 -15.72 17.00 -11.96
CA PHE A 165 -16.18 17.65 -10.71
C PHE A 165 -15.86 19.15 -10.64
N GLU A 166 -15.43 19.76 -11.77
CA GLU A 166 -14.97 21.15 -11.84
C GLU A 166 -13.96 21.47 -10.72
N LEU A 167 -13.01 20.57 -10.48
CA LEU A 167 -11.92 20.81 -9.54
C LEU A 167 -10.89 21.72 -10.20
N ASP A 168 -10.20 22.52 -9.38
CA ASP A 168 -9.05 23.28 -9.83
C ASP A 168 -7.87 22.31 -10.01
N VAL A 169 -7.71 21.80 -11.22
CA VAL A 169 -6.62 20.88 -11.59
C VAL A 169 -5.37 21.71 -11.86
N PRO A 170 -4.27 21.49 -11.11
CA PRO A 170 -3.06 22.27 -11.32
C PRO A 170 -2.38 21.90 -12.64
N ASP A 171 -1.68 22.85 -13.24
CA ASP A 171 -0.81 22.57 -14.39
C ASP A 171 0.39 21.73 -13.94
N MET A 172 0.44 20.48 -14.38
CA MET A 172 1.48 19.50 -14.02
C MET A 172 2.89 19.95 -14.45
N ASN A 173 2.98 20.78 -15.49
CA ASN A 173 4.24 21.33 -15.99
C ASN A 173 4.65 22.63 -15.32
N ALA A 174 3.79 23.22 -14.48
CA ALA A 174 4.12 24.45 -13.77
C ALA A 174 5.22 24.20 -12.73
N ASN A 175 5.99 25.24 -12.43
CA ASN A 175 6.96 25.18 -11.34
C ASN A 175 6.25 25.06 -10.00
N TYR A 176 6.63 24.05 -9.23
CA TYR A 176 6.17 23.85 -7.88
C TYR A 176 6.90 24.82 -6.93
N VAL A 177 6.13 25.63 -6.20
CA VAL A 177 6.68 26.62 -5.26
C VAL A 177 6.26 26.26 -3.83
N VAL A 178 7.22 25.82 -3.02
CA VAL A 178 6.99 25.56 -1.58
C VAL A 178 7.10 26.87 -0.79
N GLY A 179 5.94 27.43 -0.40
CA GLY A 179 5.85 28.52 0.57
C GLY A 179 6.41 29.87 0.09
N ARG A 180 6.77 30.75 1.05
CA ARG A 180 7.28 32.11 0.78
C ARG A 180 8.81 32.18 0.60
N SER A 181 9.49 31.04 0.48
CA SER A 181 10.95 31.03 0.36
C SER A 181 11.38 31.44 -1.03
N ARG A 182 11.91 32.66 -1.17
CA ARG A 182 12.42 33.22 -2.44
C ARG A 182 13.68 32.51 -2.99
N ASN A 183 14.19 31.48 -2.32
CA ASN A 183 15.53 30.93 -2.57
C ASN A 183 15.57 29.41 -2.75
N ARG A 184 14.72 28.83 -3.60
CA ARG A 184 15.02 27.51 -4.18
C ARG A 184 14.96 27.55 -5.70
N LYS A 185 16.15 27.39 -6.31
CA LYS A 185 16.40 27.22 -7.74
C LYS A 185 16.32 25.73 -8.13
N GLU A 186 15.34 25.01 -7.62
CA GLU A 186 15.08 23.65 -8.08
C GLU A 186 13.83 23.76 -8.96
N ASN A 187 13.99 23.52 -10.27
CA ASN A 187 12.89 23.46 -11.23
C ASN A 187 12.10 22.16 -10.99
N VAL A 188 11.48 22.03 -9.82
CA VAL A 188 10.56 20.94 -9.50
C VAL A 188 9.24 21.30 -10.14
N THR A 189 8.68 20.41 -10.96
CA THR A 189 7.33 20.62 -11.51
C THR A 189 6.27 20.21 -10.50
N VAL A 190 5.03 20.65 -10.68
CA VAL A 190 3.90 20.18 -9.86
C VAL A 190 3.77 18.66 -9.92
N GLU A 191 4.02 18.05 -11.07
CA GLU A 191 4.01 16.59 -11.20
C GLU A 191 5.02 15.92 -10.26
N HIS A 192 6.25 16.41 -10.18
CA HIS A 192 7.28 15.85 -9.27
C HIS A 192 6.95 16.01 -7.78
N HIS A 193 6.01 16.88 -7.42
CA HIS A 193 5.57 17.04 -6.04
C HIS A 193 4.62 15.93 -5.61
N TYR A 194 3.76 15.49 -6.51
CA TYR A 194 2.77 14.43 -6.27
C TYR A 194 3.41 13.04 -6.40
#